data_AF-A0A4Y3RM13-F1
#
_entry.id   AF-A0A4Y3RM13-F1
#
_cell.length_a   1.000
_cell.length_b   1.000
_cell.length_c   1.000
_cell.angle_alpha   90.00
_cell.angle_beta   90.00
_cell.angle_gamma   90.00
#
_symmetry.space_group_name_H-M   'P 1'
#
loop_
_entity.id
_entity.type
_entity.pdbx_description
1 polymer ?
#
loop_
_entity_poly.entity_id
_entity_poly.type
_entity_poly.pdbx_seq_one_letter_code
_entity_poly.pdbx_strand_id
1 'polypeptide(L)' 'MAGMSKSWRWFLLAGFVVWTVFALQWTDLGCDYPEAYLAVVRFGTPEGLEFLPACGG' A
#
# COMPACT_ATOMS: atom_id res chain seq x y z
N MET A 1 9.65 13.94 -25.58
CA MET A 1 9.12 12.97 -24.58
C MET A 1 10.31 12.20 -24.05
N ALA A 2 10.76 12.50 -22.83
CA ALA A 2 11.90 11.81 -22.23
C ALA A 2 11.56 10.33 -22.09
N GLY A 3 12.29 9.46 -22.77
CA GLY A 3 12.09 8.02 -22.70
C GLY A 3 12.27 7.57 -21.26
N MET A 4 11.18 7.12 -20.64
CA MET A 4 11.23 6.59 -19.28
C MET A 4 12.23 5.43 -19.28
N SER A 5 13.39 5.64 -18.66
CA SER A 5 14.47 4.64 -18.64
C SER A 5 13.90 3.33 -18.11
N LYS A 6 14.22 2.21 -18.76
CA LYS A 6 13.68 0.88 -18.42
C LYS A 6 13.81 0.60 -16.91
N SER A 7 14.92 1.03 -16.31
CA SER A 7 15.16 0.98 -14.86
C SER A 7 14.13 1.75 -14.04
N TRP A 8 13.75 2.96 -14.45
CA TRP A 8 12.73 3.76 -13.77
C TRP A 8 11.36 3.07 -13.75
N ARG A 9 11.01 2.41 -14.87
CA ARG A 9 9.77 1.60 -14.94
C ARG A 9 9.80 0.46 -13.93
N TRP A 10 10.95 -0.22 -13.78
CA TRP A 10 11.09 -1.30 -12.79
C TRP A 10 11.05 -0.79 -11.36
N PHE A 11 11.63 0.38 -11.06
CA PHE A 11 11.51 1.00 -9.74
C PHE A 11 10.06 1.32 -9.37
N LEU A 12 9.29 1.89 -10.30
CA LEU A 12 7.88 2.16 -10.10
C LEU A 12 7.06 0.87 -9.90
N LEU A 13 7.33 -0.17 -10.71
CA LEU A 13 6.67 -1.46 -10.56
C LEU A 13 7.01 -2.13 -9.23
N ALA A 14 8.27 -2.12 -8.82
CA ALA A 14 8.69 -2.68 -7.54
C ALA A 14 8.04 -1.92 -6.37
N GLY A 15 8.03 -0.58 -6.42
CA GLY A 15 7.33 0.24 -5.43
C GLY A 15 5.83 -0.03 -5.39
N PHE A 16 5.19 -0.18 -6.55
CA PHE A 16 3.77 -0.53 -6.64
C PHE A 16 3.48 -1.90 -6.05
N VAL A 17 4.29 -2.92 -6.36
CA VAL A 17 4.12 -4.27 -5.80
C VAL A 17 4.26 -4.25 -4.28
N VAL A 18 5.28 -3.57 -3.76
CA VAL A 18 5.48 -3.43 -2.30
C VAL A 18 4.28 -2.72 -1.67
N TRP A 19 3.80 -1.64 -2.29
CA TRP A 19 2.62 -0.92 -1.82
C TRP A 19 1.37 -1.78 -1.81
N THR A 20 1.14 -2.58 -2.86
CA THR A 20 0.02 -3.53 -2.93
C THR A 20 0.13 -4.62 -1.88
N VAL A 21 1.34 -5.17 -1.62
CA VAL A 21 1.53 -6.20 -0.59
C VAL A 21 1.15 -5.69 0.79
N PHE A 22 1.50 -4.44 1.12
CA PHE A 22 1.07 -3.84 2.37
C PHE A 22 -0.43 -3.58 2.38
N ALA A 23 -1.01 -3.08 1.28
CA ALA A 23 -2.45 -2.84 1.20
C ALA A 23 -3.23 -4.15 1.40
N LEU A 24 -2.74 -5.27 0.88
CA LEU A 24 -3.31 -6.60 1.09
C LEU A 24 -3.32 -7.00 2.57
N GLN A 25 -2.28 -6.67 3.33
CA GLN A 25 -2.26 -6.95 4.77
C GLN A 25 -3.30 -6.12 5.52
N TRP A 26 -3.54 -4.87 5.11
CA TRP A 26 -4.64 -4.07 5.64
C TRP A 26 -6.01 -4.63 5.25
N THR A 27 -6.16 -5.14 4.02
CA THR A 27 -7.41 -5.78 3.58
C THR A 27 -7.69 -7.06 4.34
N ASP A 28 -6.66 -7.85 4.66
CA ASP A 28 -6.78 -9.08 5.48
C ASP A 28 -7.27 -8.79 6.91
N LEU A 29 -6.93 -7.60 7.43
CA LEU A 29 -7.44 -7.09 8.71
C LEU A 29 -8.89 -6.56 8.63
N GLY A 30 -9.52 -6.59 7.44
CA GLY A 30 -10.91 -6.18 7.23
C GLY A 30 -11.10 -4.76 6.68
N CYS A 31 -10.03 -4.10 6.22
CA CYS A 31 -10.11 -2.79 5.59
C CYS A 31 -10.62 -2.88 4.14
N ASP A 32 -11.38 -1.89 3.67
CA ASP A 32 -11.73 -1.80 2.26
C ASP A 32 -10.50 -1.51 1.40
N TYR A 33 -10.45 -2.00 0.15
CA TYR A 33 -9.30 -1.75 -0.75
C TYR A 33 -8.86 -0.27 -0.82
N PRO A 34 -9.75 0.72 -1.04
CA PRO A 34 -9.35 2.13 -1.07
C PRO A 34 -8.77 2.62 0.27
N GLU A 35 -9.34 2.19 1.39
CA GLU A 35 -8.89 2.55 2.73
C GLU A 35 -7.54 1.90 3.05
N ALA A 36 -7.34 0.65 2.65
CA ALA A 36 -6.09 -0.07 2.78
C ALA A 36 -4.92 0.64 2.08
N TYR A 37 -5.10 1.10 0.83
CA TYR A 37 -4.05 1.85 0.13
C TYR A 37 -3.71 3.17 0.84
N LEU A 38 -4.73 3.87 1.34
CA LEU A 38 -4.56 5.09 2.15
C LEU A 38 -3.88 4.81 3.48
N ALA A 39 -4.23 3.70 4.13
CA ALA A 39 -3.65 3.27 5.39
C ALA A 39 -2.17 2.94 5.23
N VAL A 40 -1.75 2.31 4.13
CA VAL A 40 -0.32 2.11 3.87
C VAL A 40 0.43 3.43 3.73
N VAL A 41 -0.16 4.43 3.10
CA VAL A 41 0.50 5.74 2.95
C VAL A 41 0.55 6.49 4.28
N ARG A 42 -0.49 6.38 5.11
CA ARG A 42 -0.61 7.10 6.38
C ARG A 42 0.13 6.45 7.54
N PHE A 43 0.07 5.13 7.63
CA PHE A 43 0.53 4.34 8.78
C PHE A 43 1.64 3.36 8.39
N GLY A 44 1.82 3.07 7.10
CA GLY A 44 2.85 2.14 6.64
C GLY A 44 2.40 0.68 6.72
N THR A 45 3.14 -0.11 7.50
CA THR A 45 2.92 -1.55 7.64
C THR A 45 2.03 -1.83 8.84
N PRO A 46 1.14 -2.83 8.78
CA PRO A 46 0.32 -3.21 9.91
C PRO A 46 1.17 -3.99 10.93
N GLU A 47 2.02 -3.30 11.68
CA GLU A 47 2.85 -3.89 12.73
C GLU A 47 2.01 -4.05 14.00
N GLY A 48 1.41 -5.23 14.18
CA GLY A 48 0.89 -5.69 15.45
C GLY A 48 -0.40 -5.02 15.91
N LEU A 49 -1.54 -5.64 15.57
CA LEU A 49 -2.81 -5.69 16.33
C LEU A 49 -3.31 -4.40 17.04
N GLU A 50 -2.86 -3.22 16.64
CA GLU A 50 -3.40 -1.97 17.14
C GLU A 50 -4.54 -1.57 16.21
N PHE A 51 -5.73 -2.00 16.60
CA PHE A 51 -7.03 -1.39 16.28
C PHE A 51 -6.91 -0.07 15.48
N LEU A 52 -7.06 -0.12 14.16
CA LEU A 52 -6.82 1.08 13.34
C LEU A 52 -8.15 1.71 12.88
N PRO A 53 -8.48 2.93 13.38
CA PRO A 53 -9.61 3.75 12.91
C PRO A 53 -9.47 4.17 11.42
N ALA A 54 -8.49 3.62 10.70
CA ALA A 54 -8.35 3.72 9.26
C ALA A 54 -9.32 2.82 8.49
N CYS A 55 -9.83 1.76 9.13
CA CYS A 55 -10.68 0.72 8.57
C CYS A 55 -12.04 0.68 9.27
N GLY A 56 -12.62 1.87 9.44
CA GLY A 56 -13.88 2.09 10.11
C GLY A 56 -14.51 3.33 9.50
N GLY A 57 -15.45 3.13 8.60
CA GLY A 57 -16.36 4.17 8.14
C GLY A 57 -17.13 4.81 9.28
#